data_AF-A0A351FXZ1-F1
#
_entry.id   AF-A0A351FXZ1-F1
#
_cell.length_a   1.000
_cell.length_b   1.000
_cell.length_c   1.000
_cell.angle_alpha   90.00
_cell.angle_beta   90.00
_cell.angle_gamma   90.00
#
_symmetry.space_group_name_H-M   'P 1'
#
loop_
_entity.id
_entity.type
_entity.pdbx_description
1 polymer ?
#
loop_
_entity_poly.entity_id
_entity_poly.type
_entity_poly.pdbx_seq_one_letter_code
_entity_poly.pdbx_strand_id
1 'polypeptide(L)'
;MSAAKVIQLAWSALLLLTILPGLFIEPTAGRMLWTCFALVMLVAAIGCLGNRRSCWCIAFLGCLIAFVTHAPMLAQNVNMYLHDDPLYVDSPATIYVVALLSLSFLAPPALIFSCLLLDRRRFVQVWYRAPIHSTDTATLAKPSSADNPYEPPGT
;
A
#
# COMPACT_ATOMS: atom_id res chain seq x y z
N MET A 1 -11.84 -1.02 10.03
CA MET A 1 -10.57 -0.67 9.34
C MET A 1 -10.63 -1.24 7.92
N SER A 2 -10.20 -0.51 6.88
CA SER A 2 -10.20 -1.07 5.52
C SER A 2 -9.15 -2.18 5.39
N ALA A 3 -9.51 -3.33 4.81
CA ALA A 3 -8.61 -4.47 4.59
C ALA A 3 -7.26 -4.08 3.97
N ALA A 4 -7.27 -3.22 2.93
CA ALA A 4 -6.06 -2.68 2.31
C ALA A 4 -5.05 -2.04 3.28
N LYS A 5 -5.53 -1.35 4.33
CA LYS A 5 -4.64 -0.72 5.33
C LYS A 5 -3.94 -1.78 6.19
N VAL A 6 -4.68 -2.81 6.60
CA VAL A 6 -4.16 -3.92 7.41
C VAL A 6 -3.15 -4.72 6.59
N ILE A 7 -3.49 -5.02 5.33
CA ILE A 7 -2.59 -5.75 4.41
C ILE A 7 -1.32 -4.94 4.15
N GLN A 8 -1.43 -3.63 3.89
CA GLN A 8 -0.28 -2.75 3.68
C GLN A 8 0.66 -2.72 4.91
N LEU A 9 0.09 -2.61 6.10
CA LEU A 9 0.86 -2.59 7.35
C LEU A 9 1.53 -3.93 7.61
N ALA A 10 0.78 -5.03 7.49
CA ALA A 10 1.32 -6.37 7.68
C ALA A 10 2.45 -6.67 6.67
N TRP A 11 2.26 -6.29 5.41
CA TRP A 11 3.25 -6.50 4.36
C TRP A 11 4.52 -5.68 4.57
N SER A 12 4.39 -4.38 4.89
CA SER A 12 5.57 -3.55 5.17
C SER A 12 6.36 -4.02 6.39
N ALA A 13 5.68 -4.51 7.43
CA ALA A 13 6.33 -5.14 8.57
C ALA A 13 7.05 -6.44 8.17
N LEU A 14 6.42 -7.28 7.35
CA LEU A 14 7.00 -8.52 6.84
C LEU A 14 8.24 -8.24 5.97
N LEU A 15 8.19 -7.26 5.07
CA LEU A 15 9.33 -6.82 4.26
C LEU A 15 10.51 -6.40 5.13
N LEU A 16 10.24 -5.61 6.18
CA LEU A 16 11.31 -5.18 7.08
C LEU A 16 11.90 -6.36 7.85
N LEU A 17 11.07 -7.26 8.38
CA LEU A 17 11.52 -8.44 9.12
C LEU A 17 12.32 -9.43 8.26
N THR A 18 12.02 -9.51 6.96
CA THR A 18 12.74 -10.41 6.04
C THR A 18 14.08 -9.83 5.58
N ILE A 19 14.15 -8.53 5.32
CA ILE A 19 15.34 -7.89 4.75
C ILE A 19 16.34 -7.44 5.84
N LEU A 20 15.84 -6.97 6.98
CA LEU A 20 16.66 -6.37 8.04
C LEU A 20 17.72 -7.33 8.62
N PRO A 21 17.43 -8.61 8.93
CA PRO A 21 18.46 -9.55 9.42
C PRO A 21 19.60 -9.71 8.41
N GLY A 22 19.26 -9.67 7.11
CA GLY A 22 20.23 -9.77 6.04
C GLY A 22 21.25 -8.63 6.04
N LEU A 23 20.88 -7.44 6.49
CA LEU A 23 21.79 -6.30 6.59
C LEU A 23 22.90 -6.51 7.63
N PHE A 24 22.59 -7.21 8.72
CA PHE A 24 23.54 -7.47 9.81
C PHE A 24 24.48 -8.65 9.52
N ILE A 25 24.07 -9.57 8.66
CA ILE A 25 24.89 -10.71 8.25
C ILE A 25 25.89 -10.28 7.18
N GLU A 26 25.43 -9.56 6.15
CA GLU A 26 26.27 -9.18 5.02
C GLU A 26 25.81 -7.82 4.46
N PRO A 27 26.46 -6.71 4.84
CA PRO A 27 26.05 -5.37 4.43
C PRO A 27 26.48 -5.10 2.98
N THR A 28 25.64 -5.51 2.02
CA THR A 28 25.80 -5.15 0.61
C THR A 28 24.97 -3.91 0.27
N ALA A 29 25.41 -3.14 -0.73
CA ALA A 29 24.67 -1.96 -1.21
C ALA A 29 23.23 -2.29 -1.61
N GLY A 30 23.01 -3.47 -2.21
CA GLY A 30 21.67 -3.96 -2.55
C GLY A 30 20.79 -4.17 -1.32
N ARG A 31 21.32 -4.81 -0.25
CA ARG A 31 20.58 -5.03 0.99
C ARG A 31 20.28 -3.72 1.72
N MET A 32 21.22 -2.77 1.71
CA MET A 32 20.97 -1.42 2.22
C MET A 32 19.82 -0.74 1.49
N LEU A 33 19.81 -0.77 0.16
CA LEU A 33 18.76 -0.17 -0.65
C LEU A 33 17.39 -0.81 -0.40
N TRP A 34 17.33 -2.14 -0.32
CA TRP A 34 16.09 -2.86 0.01
C TRP A 34 15.61 -2.61 1.43
N THR A 35 16.52 -2.42 2.39
CA THR A 35 16.16 -2.06 3.77
C THR A 35 15.56 -0.66 3.82
N CYS A 36 16.20 0.32 3.15
CA CYS A 36 15.67 1.68 3.00
C CYS A 36 14.29 1.67 2.34
N PHE A 37 14.12 0.87 1.30
CA PHE A 37 12.82 0.66 0.66
C PHE A 37 11.78 0.13 1.63
N ALA A 38 12.09 -0.93 2.39
CA ALA A 38 11.18 -1.51 3.40
C ALA A 38 10.78 -0.47 4.48
N LEU A 39 11.72 0.36 4.93
CA LEU A 39 11.45 1.44 5.88
C LEU A 39 10.52 2.51 5.30
N VAL A 40 10.76 2.97 4.06
CA VAL A 40 9.86 3.90 3.36
C VAL A 40 8.45 3.32 3.24
N MET A 41 8.35 2.02 2.93
CA MET A 41 7.07 1.34 2.83
C MET A 41 6.34 1.22 4.17
N LEU A 42 7.05 1.03 5.27
CA LEU A 42 6.47 1.03 6.62
C LEU A 42 5.96 2.43 7.01
N VAL A 43 6.74 3.48 6.76
CA VAL A 43 6.31 4.87 7.00
C VAL A 43 5.09 5.22 6.15
N ALA A 44 5.08 4.81 4.89
CA ALA A 44 3.92 4.97 4.01
C ALA A 44 2.70 4.20 4.52
N ALA A 45 2.86 2.97 5.02
CA ALA A 45 1.78 2.18 5.59
C ALA A 45 1.15 2.85 6.82
N ILE A 46 1.97 3.38 7.72
CA ILE A 46 1.50 4.16 8.88
C ILE A 46 0.76 5.41 8.41
N GLY A 47 1.28 6.12 7.41
CA GLY A 47 0.63 7.30 6.83
C GLY A 47 -0.71 7.00 6.13
N CYS A 48 -0.88 5.78 5.58
CA CYS A 48 -2.14 5.30 5.02
C CYS A 48 -3.23 5.13 6.09
N LEU A 49 -2.86 4.91 7.37
CA LEU A 49 -3.82 4.88 8.47
C LEU A 49 -4.57 6.22 8.57
N GLY A 50 -3.82 7.32 8.49
CA GLY A 50 -4.32 8.70 8.45
C GLY A 50 -4.91 9.13 7.09
N ASN A 51 -5.12 8.19 6.17
CA ASN A 51 -5.74 8.42 4.85
C ASN A 51 -5.03 9.47 3.99
N ARG A 52 -3.73 9.67 4.19
CA ARG A 52 -2.92 10.63 3.42
C ARG A 52 -2.72 10.12 1.99
N ARG A 53 -3.07 10.96 1.01
CA ARG A 53 -2.95 10.62 -0.42
C ARG A 53 -1.52 10.27 -0.84
N SER A 54 -0.54 11.08 -0.46
CA SER A 54 0.87 10.84 -0.78
C SER A 54 1.34 9.48 -0.31
N CYS A 55 0.92 9.06 0.89
CA CYS A 55 1.24 7.75 1.44
C CYS A 55 0.61 6.60 0.63
N TRP A 56 -0.62 6.77 0.14
CA TRP A 56 -1.25 5.80 -0.77
C TRP A 56 -0.55 5.75 -2.13
N CYS A 57 -0.07 6.88 -2.67
CA CYS A 57 0.73 6.89 -3.89
C CYS A 57 2.06 6.15 -3.70
N ILE A 58 2.76 6.40 -2.59
CA ILE A 58 4.02 5.71 -2.26
C ILE A 58 3.77 4.22 -2.06
N ALA A 59 2.72 3.84 -1.32
CA ALA A 59 2.34 2.45 -1.11
C ALA A 59 2.06 1.73 -2.44
N PHE A 60 1.30 2.37 -3.34
CA PHE A 60 1.01 1.83 -4.67
C PHE A 60 2.28 1.68 -5.51
N LEU A 61 3.12 2.72 -5.56
CA LEU A 61 4.35 2.70 -6.35
C LEU A 61 5.34 1.67 -5.82
N GLY A 62 5.46 1.53 -4.50
CA GLY A 62 6.29 0.50 -3.89
C GLY A 62 5.78 -0.92 -4.15
N CYS A 63 4.47 -1.15 -4.10
CA CYS A 63 3.87 -2.41 -4.55
C CYS A 63 4.26 -2.71 -6.01
N LEU A 64 4.22 -1.70 -6.87
CA LEU A 64 4.55 -1.86 -8.29
C LEU A 64 6.03 -2.20 -8.48
N ILE A 65 6.92 -1.51 -7.77
CA ILE A 65 8.37 -1.78 -7.82
C ILE A 65 8.66 -3.21 -7.36
N ALA A 66 8.08 -3.64 -6.23
CA ALA A 66 8.25 -5.00 -5.73
C ALA A 66 7.75 -6.04 -6.75
N PHE A 67 6.59 -5.79 -7.35
CA PHE A 67 6.01 -6.68 -8.35
C PHE A 67 6.89 -6.77 -9.61
N VAL A 68 7.29 -5.65 -10.20
CA VAL A 68 8.10 -5.61 -11.43
C VAL A 68 9.48 -6.22 -11.22
N THR A 69 10.08 -6.05 -10.04
CA THR A 69 11.41 -6.60 -9.74
C THR A 69 11.39 -8.10 -9.46
N HIS A 70 10.36 -8.63 -8.80
CA HIS A 70 10.33 -10.03 -8.36
C HIS A 70 9.48 -10.94 -9.25
N ALA A 71 8.52 -10.42 -10.01
CA ALA A 71 7.69 -11.23 -10.91
C ALA A 71 8.51 -11.96 -12.00
N PRO A 72 9.51 -11.32 -12.66
CA PRO A 72 10.35 -12.01 -13.64
C PRO A 72 11.15 -13.15 -13.00
N MET A 73 11.65 -12.93 -11.78
CA MET A 73 12.40 -13.94 -11.03
C MET A 73 11.51 -15.15 -10.71
N LEU A 74 10.27 -14.94 -10.26
CA LEU A 74 9.32 -16.03 -10.06
C LEU A 74 9.03 -16.77 -11.37
N ALA A 75 8.74 -16.05 -12.45
CA ALA A 75 8.43 -16.65 -13.74
C ALA A 75 9.57 -17.52 -14.25
N GLN A 76 10.82 -17.06 -14.11
CA GLN A 76 12.00 -17.83 -14.47
C GLN A 76 12.15 -19.09 -13.61
N ASN A 77 11.95 -18.99 -12.30
CA ASN A 77 12.04 -20.16 -11.40
C ASN A 77 10.94 -21.19 -11.68
N VAL A 78 9.71 -20.75 -11.99
CA VAL A 78 8.63 -21.64 -12.42
C VAL A 78 8.98 -22.31 -13.76
N ASN A 79 9.54 -21.57 -14.72
CA ASN A 79 9.96 -22.14 -15.99
C ASN A 79 11.05 -23.21 -15.83
N MET A 80 12.05 -22.96 -14.98
CA MET A 80 13.11 -23.92 -14.64
C MET A 80 12.53 -25.18 -13.99
N TYR A 81 11.60 -25.02 -13.04
CA TYR A 81 10.93 -26.14 -12.40
C TYR A 81 10.14 -27.00 -13.39
N LEU A 82 9.45 -26.39 -14.36
CA LEU A 82 8.66 -27.12 -15.36
C LEU A 82 9.49 -27.84 -16.43
N HIS A 83 10.76 -27.49 -16.61
CA HIS A 83 11.67 -28.09 -17.60
C HIS A 83 12.73 -29.00 -16.97
N ASP A 84 12.50 -29.48 -15.74
CA ASP A 84 13.41 -30.37 -15.01
C ASP A 84 14.85 -29.84 -14.94
N ASP A 85 15.00 -28.53 -14.69
CA ASP A 85 16.32 -27.93 -14.52
C ASP A 85 17.07 -28.65 -13.37
N PRO A 86 18.37 -28.97 -13.54
CA PRO A 86 19.15 -29.74 -12.58
C PRO A 86 19.04 -29.22 -11.14
N LEU A 87 18.93 -27.90 -10.96
CA LEU A 87 18.78 -27.27 -9.65
C LEU A 87 17.54 -27.75 -8.88
N TYR A 88 16.46 -28.03 -9.60
CA TYR A 88 15.18 -28.45 -9.01
C TYR A 88 15.06 -29.97 -8.89
N VAL A 89 15.75 -30.72 -9.75
CA VAL A 89 15.86 -32.17 -9.66
C VAL A 89 16.70 -32.57 -8.45
N ASP A 90 17.84 -31.91 -8.25
CA ASP A 90 18.77 -32.20 -7.16
C ASP A 90 18.23 -31.72 -5.79
N SER A 91 17.41 -30.67 -5.79
CA SER A 91 16.81 -30.10 -4.58
C SER A 91 15.36 -29.67 -4.85
N PRO A 92 14.39 -30.60 -4.71
CA PRO A 92 12.97 -30.24 -4.85
C PRO A 92 12.51 -29.27 -3.75
N ALA A 93 13.28 -29.12 -2.67
CA ALA A 93 12.99 -28.14 -1.62
C ALA A 93 13.04 -26.67 -2.13
N THR A 94 13.77 -26.41 -3.21
CA THR A 94 13.97 -25.08 -3.79
C THR A 94 12.66 -24.43 -4.23
N ILE A 95 11.71 -25.21 -4.78
CA ILE A 95 10.43 -24.66 -5.24
C ILE A 95 9.56 -24.13 -4.08
N TYR A 96 9.67 -24.74 -2.89
CA TYR A 96 8.97 -24.24 -1.70
C TYR A 96 9.55 -22.90 -1.23
N VAL A 97 10.86 -22.72 -1.31
CA VAL A 97 11.50 -21.43 -0.98
C VAL A 97 11.05 -20.35 -1.95
N VAL A 98 11.01 -20.64 -3.25
CA VAL A 98 10.49 -19.73 -4.28
C VAL A 98 9.01 -19.41 -4.05
N ALA A 99 8.20 -20.40 -3.67
CA ALA A 99 6.79 -20.21 -3.33
C ALA A 99 6.61 -19.30 -2.10
N LEU A 100 7.41 -19.48 -1.05
CA LEU A 100 7.37 -18.64 0.15
C LEU A 100 7.83 -17.20 -0.13
N LEU A 101 8.88 -17.04 -0.94
CA LEU A 101 9.36 -15.72 -1.36
C LEU A 101 8.32 -15.01 -2.23
N SER A 102 7.70 -15.71 -3.19
CA SER A 102 6.62 -15.11 -3.98
C SER A 102 5.38 -14.77 -3.16
N LEU A 103 5.02 -15.61 -2.18
CA LEU A 103 3.95 -15.28 -1.24
C LEU A 103 4.27 -14.04 -0.39
N SER A 104 5.54 -13.76 -0.12
CA SER A 104 5.96 -12.60 0.68
C SER A 104 6.09 -11.32 -0.16
N PHE A 105 6.56 -11.44 -1.40
CA PHE A 105 6.89 -10.29 -2.26
C PHE A 105 5.87 -9.99 -3.35
N LEU A 106 5.07 -10.95 -3.81
CA LEU A 106 4.13 -10.79 -4.94
C LEU A 106 2.67 -10.83 -4.50
N ALA A 107 2.30 -11.75 -3.60
CA ALA A 107 0.91 -11.88 -3.17
C ALA A 107 0.36 -10.62 -2.46
N PRO A 108 1.10 -9.96 -1.54
CA PRO A 108 0.56 -8.78 -0.86
C PRO A 108 0.40 -7.58 -1.79
N PRO A 109 1.37 -7.24 -2.68
CA PRO A 109 1.13 -6.25 -3.73
C PRO A 109 -0.08 -6.55 -4.60
N ALA A 110 -0.24 -7.81 -5.04
CA ALA A 110 -1.39 -8.22 -5.84
C ALA A 110 -2.72 -8.03 -5.09
N LEU A 111 -2.76 -8.35 -3.80
CA LEU A 111 -3.92 -8.13 -2.94
C LEU A 111 -4.21 -6.64 -2.74
N ILE A 112 -3.18 -5.81 -2.53
CA ILE A 112 -3.32 -4.36 -2.37
C ILE A 112 -3.85 -3.75 -3.67
N PHE A 113 -3.31 -4.12 -4.83
CA PHE A 113 -3.83 -3.71 -6.13
C PHE A 113 -5.28 -4.15 -6.32
N SER A 114 -5.61 -5.40 -6.01
CA SER A 114 -6.98 -5.92 -6.13
C SER A 114 -7.94 -5.14 -5.23
N CYS A 115 -7.59 -4.89 -3.97
CA CYS A 115 -8.38 -4.08 -3.05
C CYS A 115 -8.59 -2.65 -3.57
N LEU A 116 -7.55 -2.02 -4.14
CA LEU A 116 -7.66 -0.68 -4.69
C LEU A 116 -8.52 -0.65 -5.97
N LEU A 117 -8.39 -1.63 -6.86
CA LEU A 117 -9.18 -1.73 -8.08
C LEU A 117 -10.66 -2.02 -7.80
N LEU A 118 -10.95 -2.85 -6.79
CA LEU A 118 -12.32 -3.11 -6.33
C LEU A 118 -12.93 -1.87 -5.67
N ASP A 119 -12.14 -1.10 -4.92
CA ASP A 119 -12.56 0.19 -4.35
C ASP A 119 -12.26 1.35 -5.32
N ARG A 120 -12.94 1.34 -6.48
CA ARG A 120 -12.75 2.33 -7.56
C ARG A 120 -12.79 3.77 -7.07
N ARG A 121 -13.59 4.08 -6.04
CA ARG A 121 -13.69 5.43 -5.45
C ARG A 121 -12.37 5.83 -4.80
N ARG A 122 -11.74 4.94 -4.04
CA ARG A 122 -10.43 5.21 -3.45
C ARG A 122 -9.32 5.23 -4.48
N PHE A 123 -9.36 4.35 -5.47
CA PHE A 123 -8.41 4.39 -6.58
C PHE A 123 -8.43 5.76 -7.26
N VAL A 124 -9.61 6.25 -7.62
CA VAL A 124 -9.76 7.59 -8.22
C VAL A 124 -9.30 8.68 -7.26
N GLN A 125 -9.58 8.61 -5.95
CA GLN A 125 -9.09 9.60 -4.97
C GLN A 125 -7.56 9.61 -4.80
N VAL A 126 -6.89 8.48 -5.01
CA VAL A 126 -5.42 8.40 -5.00
C VAL A 126 -4.84 9.12 -6.22
N TRP A 127 -5.48 9.00 -7.38
CA TRP A 127 -4.96 9.54 -8.65
C TRP A 127 -5.47 10.95 -9.00
N TYR A 128 -6.73 11.24 -8.69
CA TYR A 128 -7.40 12.49 -9.00
C TYR A 128 -7.79 13.21 -7.70
N ARG A 129 -7.34 14.46 -7.59
CA ARG A 129 -7.86 15.40 -6.60
C ARG A 129 -9.27 15.73 -7.04
N ALA A 130 -10.29 15.10 -6.45
CA ALA A 130 -11.61 15.70 -6.54
C ALA A 130 -11.47 17.11 -5.94
N PRO A 131 -11.78 18.19 -6.68
CA PRO A 131 -11.90 19.49 -6.04
C PRO A 131 -12.93 19.31 -4.94
N ILE A 132 -12.53 19.65 -3.72
CA ILE A 132 -13.47 19.83 -2.63
C ILE A 132 -14.37 20.96 -3.12
N HIS A 133 -15.57 20.65 -3.63
CA HIS A 133 -16.63 21.64 -3.67
C HIS A 133 -16.96 21.93 -2.21
N SER A 134 -16.21 22.85 -1.63
CA SER A 134 -16.59 23.59 -0.44
C SER A 134 -17.71 24.54 -0.83
N THR A 135 -18.88 23.98 -1.13
CA THR A 135 -20.08 24.75 -1.48
C THR A 135 -21.22 24.38 -0.55
N ASP A 136 -20.95 24.12 0.74
CA ASP A 136 -22.02 23.85 1.72
C ASP A 136 -21.68 24.28 3.17
N THR A 137 -20.78 25.24 3.37
CA THR A 137 -20.57 25.87 4.71
C THR A 137 -20.57 27.40 4.69
N ALA A 138 -21.24 28.01 3.71
CA ALA A 138 -21.48 29.46 3.66
C ALA A 138 -22.95 29.85 3.95
N THR A 139 -23.79 28.95 4.49
CA THR A 139 -25.22 29.22 4.74
C THR A 139 -25.69 28.77 6.13
N LEU A 140 -24.80 28.82 7.12
CA LEU A 140 -25.20 28.91 8.54
C LEU A 140 -24.63 30.19 9.17
N ALA A 141 -24.68 31.29 8.42
CA ALA A 141 -24.83 32.60 9.04
C ALA A 141 -26.26 32.64 9.60
N LYS A 142 -26.36 32.44 10.92
CA LYS A 142 -27.54 32.80 11.72
C LYS A 142 -28.01 34.18 11.25
N PRO A 143 -29.26 34.36 10.76
CA PRO A 143 -29.77 35.71 10.58
C PRO A 143 -29.76 36.38 11.96
N SER A 144 -29.00 37.47 12.03
CA SER A 144 -29.03 38.43 13.13
C SER A 144 -30.49 38.81 13.37
N SER A 145 -30.99 38.57 14.59
CA SER A 145 -32.29 39.03 15.05
C SER A 145 -32.29 40.55 15.22
N ALA A 146 -32.40 41.27 14.11
CA ALA A 146 -32.73 42.68 14.11
C ALA A 146 -33.68 42.90 12.93
N ASP A 147 -34.81 43.55 13.20
CA ASP A 147 -35.91 43.88 12.27
C ASP A 147 -36.95 42.78 11.99
N ASN A 148 -37.63 42.31 13.04
CA ASN A 148 -39.00 41.80 12.87
C ASN A 148 -40.01 42.89 13.30
N PRO A 149 -40.60 43.68 12.37
CA PRO A 149 -41.52 44.77 12.68
C PRO A 149 -42.90 44.31 13.18
N TYR A 150 -43.08 43.02 13.45
CA TYR A 150 -44.36 42.41 13.84
C TYR A 150 -44.36 41.77 15.24
N GLU A 151 -43.39 42.08 16.10
CA GLU A 151 -43.42 41.59 17.48
C GLU A 151 -44.48 42.36 18.29
N PRO A 152 -45.55 41.69 18.78
CA PRO A 152 -46.60 42.36 19.53
C PRO A 152 -46.10 42.78 20.92
N PRO A 153 -46.56 43.94 21.45
CA PRO A 153 -46.16 44.40 22.77
C PRO A 153 -46.61 43.41 23.84
N GLY A 154 -45.64 42.88 24.60
CA GLY A 154 -45.91 42.02 25.75
C GLY A 154 -46.68 42.77 26.84
N THR A 155 -47.77 42.14 27.30
CA THR A 155 -48.58 42.54 28.46
C THR A 155 -47.92 42.16 29.77
#